data_AF-A0A5B8CGA6-F1
#
_entry.id   AF-A0A5B8CGA6-F1
#
_cell.length_a   1.000
_cell.length_b   1.000
_cell.length_c   1.000
_cell.angle_alpha   90.00
_cell.angle_beta   90.00
_cell.angle_gamma   90.00
#
_symmetry.space_group_name_H-M   'P 1'
#
loop_
_entity.id
_entity.type
_entity.pdbx_description
1 polymer ?
#
loop_
_entity_poly.entity_id
_entity_poly.type
_entity_poly.pdbx_seq_one_letter_code
_entity_poly.pdbx_strand_id
1 'polypeptide(L)'
;MRAALLLLLATPIAAEAQTPVQAAAVQSVDPALLTKAQPIAAVILPNGTMEKMMGPMMQKMMGPMMDGMTRMPIREFLKVGGLDPERAEHLGEGTIEEMMAIIDPNFRKRMDVIVNSMMPAMGRFMGRYEPDMREGMAEAFAHRYSATELDQIGAFLKTPVGAKFGAGFMELAADPHYIGRMQKIMPEMMQAMPEIMKSSAAELAKLPKPRTYNDLTKAERERLTALLGADAKKAH
;
A
#
# COMPACT_ATOMS: atom_id res chain seq x y z
N MET A 1 8.49 37.77 63.36
CA MET A 1 9.43 37.69 62.21
C MET A 1 9.27 36.29 61.63
N ARG A 2 8.77 36.13 60.38
CA ARG A 2 9.56 35.91 59.14
C ARG A 2 10.54 34.73 59.33
N ALA A 3 10.60 33.67 58.51
CA ALA A 3 10.29 33.44 57.10
C ALA A 3 10.14 31.90 56.91
N ALA A 4 9.14 31.40 56.18
CA ALA A 4 9.20 31.02 54.76
C ALA A 4 10.44 30.20 54.35
N LEU A 5 10.25 28.90 54.13
CA LEU A 5 11.06 28.12 53.19
C LEU A 5 10.13 27.25 52.34
N LEU A 6 9.90 27.72 51.11
CA LEU A 6 9.35 26.96 50.00
C LEU A 6 10.41 25.96 49.52
N LEU A 7 10.06 24.67 49.47
CA LEU A 7 10.76 23.69 48.66
C LEU A 7 9.76 23.09 47.67
N LEU A 8 9.98 23.45 46.41
CA LEU A 8 9.23 23.00 45.25
C LEU A 8 9.32 21.47 45.10
N LEU A 9 8.17 20.80 45.10
CA LEU A 9 8.03 19.46 44.56
C LEU A 9 7.99 19.59 43.03
N ALA A 10 9.10 19.23 42.38
CA ALA A 10 9.11 18.95 40.95
C ALA A 10 8.34 17.64 40.71
N THR A 11 7.09 17.74 40.28
CA THR A 11 6.36 16.59 39.74
C THR A 11 6.92 16.29 38.35
N PRO A 12 7.33 15.04 38.06
CA PRO A 12 7.66 14.67 36.69
C PRO A 12 6.35 14.69 35.88
N ILE A 13 6.36 15.47 34.80
CA ILE A 13 5.34 15.40 33.76
C ILE A 13 5.40 13.97 33.22
N ALA A 14 4.33 13.20 33.44
CA ALA A 14 4.12 11.96 32.73
C ALA A 14 4.06 12.30 31.24
N ALA A 15 5.13 11.97 30.51
CA ALA A 15 5.09 11.92 29.06
C ALA A 15 4.00 10.90 28.69
N GLU A 16 2.91 11.36 28.08
CA GLU A 16 2.01 10.48 27.35
C GLU A 16 2.85 9.80 26.28
N ALA A 17 3.27 8.56 26.56
CA ALA A 17 3.85 7.69 25.57
C ALA A 17 2.81 7.56 24.46
N GLN A 18 3.12 8.12 23.29
CA GLN A 18 2.51 7.73 22.04
C GLN A 18 2.58 6.20 22.01
N THR A 19 1.45 5.52 22.15
CA THR A 19 1.39 4.08 21.93
C THR A 19 1.92 3.88 20.52
N PRO A 20 3.13 3.31 20.34
CA PRO A 20 3.52 2.86 19.02
C PRO A 20 2.43 1.87 18.65
N VAL A 21 1.96 1.91 17.39
CA VAL A 21 1.17 0.81 16.85
C VAL A 21 1.93 -0.45 17.23
N GLN A 22 1.37 -1.21 18.17
CA GLN A 22 2.05 -2.36 18.73
C GLN A 22 2.04 -3.35 17.59
N ALA A 23 3.16 -3.42 16.85
CA ALA A 23 3.41 -4.54 15.95
C ALA A 23 3.09 -5.76 16.78
N ALA A 24 2.03 -6.48 16.39
CA ALA A 24 1.54 -7.63 17.14
C ALA A 24 2.77 -8.45 17.53
N ALA A 25 3.02 -8.60 18.83
CA ALA A 25 4.26 -9.19 19.31
C ALA A 25 4.42 -10.53 18.60
N VAL A 26 5.38 -10.61 17.66
CA VAL A 26 5.62 -11.81 16.88
C VAL A 26 5.98 -12.86 17.92
N GLN A 27 5.08 -13.82 18.12
CA GLN A 27 5.30 -14.88 19.10
C GLN A 27 6.62 -15.56 18.75
N SER A 28 7.46 -15.80 19.75
CA SER A 28 8.72 -16.50 19.54
C SER A 28 8.45 -17.85 18.86
N VAL A 29 9.01 -18.04 17.67
CA VAL A 29 8.86 -19.28 16.90
C VAL A 29 9.73 -20.37 17.51
N ASP A 30 9.24 -21.60 17.58
CA ASP A 30 10.03 -22.75 18.02
C ASP A 30 11.24 -22.97 17.07
N PRO A 31 12.49 -22.92 17.56
CA PRO A 31 13.68 -23.11 16.72
C PRO A 31 13.72 -24.45 15.97
N ALA A 32 13.12 -25.51 16.52
CA ALA A 32 13.07 -26.81 15.87
C ALA A 32 12.11 -26.81 14.68
N LEU A 33 10.97 -26.13 14.80
CA LEU A 33 10.02 -25.94 13.70
C LEU A 33 10.60 -25.01 12.64
N LEU A 34 11.28 -23.93 13.06
CA LEU A 34 11.94 -23.00 12.14
C LEU A 34 12.97 -23.71 11.26
N THR A 35 13.79 -24.58 11.85
CA THR A 35 14.79 -25.39 11.11
C THR A 35 14.13 -26.27 10.03
N LYS A 36 12.94 -26.81 10.29
CA LYS A 36 12.17 -27.60 9.30
C LYS A 36 11.52 -26.72 8.24
N ALA A 37 11.12 -25.50 8.58
CA ALA A 37 10.43 -24.57 7.70
C ALA A 37 11.36 -23.81 6.73
N GLN A 38 12.60 -23.53 7.11
CA GLN A 38 13.59 -22.87 6.26
C GLN A 38 13.78 -23.48 4.86
N PRO A 39 13.96 -24.81 4.69
CA PRO A 39 14.08 -25.41 3.36
C PRO A 39 12.78 -25.33 2.55
N ILE A 40 11.60 -25.32 3.19
CA ILE A 40 10.31 -25.11 2.52
C ILE A 40 10.27 -23.69 1.94
N ALA A 41 10.60 -22.69 2.76
CA ALA A 41 10.64 -21.31 2.35
C ALA A 41 11.65 -21.06 1.21
N ALA A 42 12.80 -21.73 1.22
CA ALA A 42 13.80 -21.63 0.16
C ALA A 42 13.33 -22.21 -1.19
N VAL A 43 12.44 -23.21 -1.19
CA VAL A 43 11.83 -23.74 -2.43
C VAL A 43 10.76 -22.80 -2.97
N ILE A 44 9.97 -22.18 -2.09
CA ILE A 44 8.90 -21.24 -2.48
C ILE A 44 9.48 -19.89 -2.93
N LEU A 45 10.54 -19.43 -2.26
CA LEU A 45 11.25 -18.20 -2.60
C LEU A 45 12.74 -18.49 -2.90
N PRO A 46 13.04 -19.05 -4.09
CA PRO A 46 14.41 -19.23 -4.55
C PRO A 46 15.17 -17.92 -4.65
N ASN A 47 16.51 -18.03 -4.71
CA ASN A 47 17.39 -16.88 -4.86
C ASN A 47 17.10 -16.08 -6.14
N GLY A 48 16.88 -14.78 -5.97
CA GLY A 48 16.66 -13.79 -7.03
C GLY A 48 15.25 -13.83 -7.62
N THR A 49 14.30 -14.57 -7.03
CA THR A 49 12.91 -14.59 -7.47
C THR A 49 12.26 -13.21 -7.38
N MET A 50 12.52 -12.44 -6.32
CA MET A 50 11.94 -11.10 -6.15
C MET A 50 12.43 -10.13 -7.23
N GLU A 51 13.73 -10.15 -7.54
CA GLU A 51 14.30 -9.32 -8.60
C GLU A 51 13.74 -9.70 -9.98
N LYS A 52 13.71 -11.00 -10.29
CA LYS A 52 13.24 -11.53 -11.58
C LYS A 52 11.74 -11.30 -11.82
N MET A 53 10.93 -11.34 -10.76
CA MET A 53 9.48 -11.21 -10.86
C MET A 53 9.04 -9.74 -10.88
N MET A 54 9.53 -8.93 -9.94
CA MET A 54 8.97 -7.58 -9.72
C MET A 54 9.30 -6.60 -10.85
N GLY A 55 10.52 -6.64 -11.41
CA GLY A 55 10.93 -5.72 -12.47
C GLY A 55 10.05 -5.84 -13.72
N PRO A 56 10.01 -7.00 -14.38
CA PRO A 56 9.18 -7.23 -15.57
C PRO A 56 7.69 -7.08 -15.29
N MET A 57 7.21 -7.49 -14.10
CA MET A 57 5.80 -7.36 -13.76
C MET A 57 5.36 -5.89 -13.70
N MET A 58 6.10 -5.05 -12.97
CA MET A 58 5.77 -3.63 -12.90
C MET A 58 5.92 -2.94 -14.24
N GLN A 59 6.92 -3.30 -15.05
CA GLN A 59 7.07 -2.76 -16.40
C GLN A 59 5.84 -3.08 -17.28
N LYS A 60 5.35 -4.33 -17.24
CA LYS A 60 4.19 -4.78 -18.01
C LYS A 60 2.88 -4.12 -17.57
N MET A 61 2.78 -3.73 -16.29
CA MET A 61 1.60 -3.04 -15.76
C MET A 61 1.66 -1.53 -15.99
N MET A 62 2.81 -0.90 -15.75
CA MET A 62 2.94 0.56 -15.74
C MET A 62 3.06 1.15 -17.15
N GLY A 63 3.63 0.42 -18.11
CA GLY A 63 3.71 0.86 -19.51
C GLY A 63 2.34 1.22 -20.09
N PRO A 64 1.38 0.28 -20.13
CA PRO A 64 0.02 0.56 -20.62
C PRO A 64 -0.72 1.64 -19.81
N MET A 65 -0.48 1.71 -18.50
CA MET A 65 -1.09 2.75 -17.65
C MET A 65 -0.59 4.15 -18.03
N MET A 66 0.72 4.32 -18.20
CA MET A 66 1.30 5.59 -18.62
C MET A 66 0.83 5.98 -20.03
N ASP A 67 0.78 5.01 -20.96
CA ASP A 67 0.27 5.24 -22.32
C ASP A 67 -1.20 5.69 -22.31
N GLY A 68 -2.03 5.06 -21.47
CA GLY A 68 -3.42 5.46 -21.30
C GLY A 68 -3.55 6.88 -20.73
N MET A 69 -2.71 7.24 -19.76
CA MET A 69 -2.71 8.57 -19.15
C MET A 69 -2.28 9.67 -20.12
N THR A 70 -1.21 9.46 -20.90
CA THR A 70 -0.71 10.50 -21.82
C THR A 70 -1.64 10.75 -23.01
N ARG A 71 -2.38 9.72 -23.44
CA ARG A 71 -3.39 9.81 -24.49
C ARG A 71 -4.73 10.36 -24.02
N MET A 72 -4.92 10.52 -22.71
CA MET A 72 -6.11 11.12 -22.15
C MET A 72 -6.19 12.61 -22.56
N PRO A 73 -7.36 13.12 -22.97
CA PRO A 73 -7.58 14.55 -23.17
C PRO A 73 -7.28 15.33 -21.89
N ILE A 74 -6.62 16.50 -22.01
CA ILE A 74 -6.26 17.32 -20.84
C ILE A 74 -7.49 17.70 -20.01
N ARG A 75 -8.61 18.00 -20.69
CA ARG A 75 -9.89 18.30 -20.03
C ARG A 75 -10.40 17.16 -19.16
N GLU A 76 -10.22 15.91 -19.59
CA GLU A 76 -10.67 14.73 -18.84
C GLU A 76 -9.73 14.45 -17.67
N PHE A 77 -8.42 14.56 -17.89
CA PHE A 77 -7.42 14.43 -16.84
C PHE A 77 -7.66 15.42 -15.70
N LEU A 78 -7.95 16.68 -16.01
CA LEU A 78 -8.22 17.72 -15.01
C LEU A 78 -9.55 17.51 -14.28
N LYS A 79 -10.58 16.99 -14.96
CA LYS A 79 -11.84 16.59 -14.31
C LYS A 79 -11.61 15.47 -13.29
N VAL A 80 -10.79 14.47 -13.63
CA VAL A 80 -10.39 13.41 -12.70
C VAL A 80 -9.55 13.96 -11.53
N GLY A 81 -8.71 14.97 -11.78
CA GLY A 81 -7.90 15.67 -10.77
C GLY A 81 -8.66 16.62 -9.84
N GLY A 82 -9.98 16.72 -9.95
CA GLY A 82 -10.82 17.55 -9.05
C GLY A 82 -10.90 19.03 -9.43
N LEU A 83 -10.56 19.39 -10.67
CA LEU A 83 -10.73 20.74 -11.19
C LEU A 83 -12.19 21.02 -11.54
N ASP A 84 -12.63 22.27 -11.35
CA ASP A 84 -13.99 22.72 -11.67
C ASP A 84 -14.37 22.37 -13.13
N PRO A 85 -15.46 21.60 -13.35
CA PRO A 85 -15.91 21.19 -14.67
C PRO A 85 -16.08 22.34 -15.66
N GLU A 86 -16.56 23.52 -15.21
CA GLU A 86 -16.79 24.68 -16.08
C GLU A 86 -15.47 25.24 -16.63
N ARG A 87 -14.41 25.24 -15.82
CA ARG A 87 -13.07 25.65 -16.29
C ARG A 87 -12.46 24.66 -17.25
N ALA A 88 -12.73 23.37 -17.06
CA ALA A 88 -12.23 22.31 -17.94
C ALA A 88 -12.92 22.31 -19.31
N GLU A 89 -14.15 22.80 -19.41
CA GLU A 89 -14.91 22.89 -20.67
C GLU A 89 -14.34 23.92 -21.65
N HIS A 90 -13.67 24.96 -21.15
CA HIS A 90 -13.01 25.95 -22.00
C HIS A 90 -11.64 25.51 -22.54
N LEU A 91 -11.17 24.31 -22.19
CA LEU A 91 -9.88 23.78 -22.66
C LEU A 91 -10.00 23.12 -24.04
N GLY A 92 -8.94 23.23 -24.83
CA GLY A 92 -8.83 22.57 -26.13
C GLY A 92 -8.90 21.04 -26.07
N GLU A 93 -8.95 20.41 -27.24
CA GLU A 93 -9.06 18.95 -27.39
C GLU A 93 -7.73 18.21 -27.29
N GLY A 94 -6.63 18.94 -27.10
CA GLY A 94 -5.30 18.36 -27.03
C GLY A 94 -5.12 17.36 -25.89
N THR A 95 -4.30 16.37 -26.15
CA THR A 95 -3.85 15.37 -25.19
C THR A 95 -2.64 15.86 -24.40
N ILE A 96 -2.36 15.20 -23.27
CA ILE A 96 -1.13 15.46 -22.51
C ILE A 96 0.10 15.18 -23.37
N GLU A 97 0.07 14.14 -24.20
CA GLU A 97 1.16 13.78 -25.10
C GLU A 97 1.48 14.90 -26.10
N GLU A 98 0.48 15.49 -26.75
CA GLU A 98 0.67 16.57 -27.71
C GLU A 98 1.21 17.84 -27.04
N MET A 99 0.67 18.21 -25.88
CA MET A 99 1.18 19.33 -25.09
C MET A 99 2.64 19.11 -24.68
N MET A 100 2.95 17.92 -24.17
CA MET A 100 4.30 17.60 -23.72
C MET A 100 5.29 17.47 -24.87
N ALA A 101 4.87 17.03 -26.06
CA ALA A 101 5.72 17.00 -27.24
C ALA A 101 6.13 18.40 -27.72
N ILE A 102 5.29 19.42 -27.49
CA ILE A 102 5.62 20.83 -27.76
C ILE A 102 6.66 21.34 -26.75
N ILE A 103 6.47 21.03 -25.45
CA ILE A 103 7.34 21.50 -24.36
C ILE A 103 8.69 20.76 -24.35
N ASP A 104 8.65 19.45 -24.56
CA ASP A 104 9.80 18.56 -24.60
C ASP A 104 9.65 17.55 -25.76
N PRO A 105 10.26 17.82 -26.92
CA PRO A 105 10.23 16.90 -28.06
C PRO A 105 10.78 15.49 -27.77
N ASN A 106 11.50 15.31 -26.66
CA ASN A 106 12.00 14.02 -26.20
C ASN A 106 11.21 13.43 -25.04
N PHE A 107 10.04 13.99 -24.69
CA PHE A 107 9.21 13.57 -23.54
C PHE A 107 9.03 12.04 -23.50
N ARG A 108 8.65 11.44 -24.64
CA ARG A 108 8.46 9.99 -24.73
C ARG A 108 9.73 9.21 -24.42
N LYS A 109 10.86 9.61 -25.01
CA LYS A 109 12.16 8.99 -24.76
C LYS A 109 12.59 9.13 -23.30
N ARG A 110 12.33 10.28 -22.66
CA ARG A 110 12.62 10.47 -21.23
C ARG A 110 11.77 9.54 -20.38
N MET A 111 10.47 9.44 -20.67
CA MET A 111 9.57 8.53 -19.96
C MET A 111 10.01 7.09 -20.11
N ASP A 112 10.36 6.64 -21.32
CA ASP A 112 10.86 5.29 -21.55
C ASP A 112 12.16 5.03 -20.78
N VAL A 113 13.09 6.00 -20.73
CA VAL A 113 14.33 5.89 -19.93
C VAL A 113 14.01 5.78 -18.44
N ILE A 114 13.09 6.60 -17.92
CA ILE A 114 12.69 6.56 -16.50
C ILE A 114 12.09 5.18 -16.17
N VAL A 115 11.13 4.70 -16.95
CA VAL A 115 10.47 3.41 -16.70
C VAL A 115 11.49 2.25 -16.80
N ASN A 116 12.29 2.23 -17.86
CA ASN A 116 13.25 1.14 -18.11
C ASN A 116 14.45 1.14 -17.14
N SER A 117 14.75 2.26 -16.47
CA SER A 117 15.81 2.33 -15.45
C SER A 117 15.29 2.13 -14.02
N MET A 118 14.12 2.69 -13.72
CA MET A 118 13.51 2.65 -12.38
C MET A 118 13.02 1.24 -12.02
N MET A 119 12.33 0.54 -12.93
CA MET A 119 11.74 -0.77 -12.62
C MET A 119 12.80 -1.84 -12.31
N PRO A 120 13.89 -2.00 -13.09
CA PRO A 120 14.96 -2.92 -12.71
C PRO A 120 15.68 -2.51 -11.42
N ALA A 121 15.81 -1.19 -11.16
CA ALA A 121 16.40 -0.71 -9.90
C ALA A 121 15.55 -1.09 -8.69
N MET A 122 14.22 -1.00 -8.79
CA MET A 122 13.31 -1.49 -7.77
C MET A 122 13.38 -3.01 -7.59
N GLY A 123 13.49 -3.77 -8.68
CA GLY A 123 13.69 -5.22 -8.62
C GLY A 123 14.95 -5.59 -7.83
N ARG A 124 16.10 -4.96 -8.15
CA ARG A 124 17.35 -5.13 -7.40
C ARG A 124 17.21 -4.71 -5.94
N PHE A 125 16.54 -3.58 -5.69
CA PHE A 125 16.30 -3.11 -4.32
C PHE A 125 15.57 -4.17 -3.49
N MET A 126 14.50 -4.75 -4.03
CA MET A 126 13.71 -5.79 -3.36
C MET A 126 14.47 -7.11 -3.24
N GLY A 127 15.27 -7.47 -4.26
CA GLY A 127 16.17 -8.62 -4.19
C GLY A 127 17.12 -8.59 -2.98
N ARG A 128 17.51 -7.40 -2.49
CA ARG A 128 18.33 -7.27 -1.26
C ARG A 128 17.60 -7.71 0.01
N TYR A 129 16.27 -7.59 0.03
CA TYR A 129 15.43 -7.97 1.17
C TYR A 129 14.85 -9.37 1.03
N GLU A 130 15.07 -10.03 -0.11
CA GLU A 130 14.61 -11.40 -0.33
C GLU A 130 15.04 -12.39 0.77
N PRO A 131 16.28 -12.32 1.33
CA PRO A 131 16.66 -13.18 2.46
C PRO A 131 15.75 -12.97 3.68
N ASP A 132 15.45 -11.73 4.05
CA ASP A 132 14.59 -11.41 5.20
C ASP A 132 13.15 -11.86 4.93
N MET A 133 12.66 -11.68 3.70
CA MET A 133 11.34 -12.19 3.30
C MET A 133 11.26 -13.71 3.38
N ARG A 134 12.34 -14.41 3.02
CA ARG A 134 12.42 -15.87 3.12
C ARG A 134 12.43 -16.32 4.58
N GLU A 135 13.14 -15.62 5.45
CA GLU A 135 13.15 -15.91 6.90
C GLU A 135 11.75 -15.70 7.49
N GLY A 136 11.11 -14.55 7.21
CA GLY A 136 9.75 -14.29 7.65
C GLY A 136 8.73 -15.31 7.13
N MET A 137 8.94 -15.84 5.92
CA MET A 137 8.15 -16.96 5.40
C MET A 137 8.42 -18.25 6.18
N ALA A 138 9.67 -18.57 6.50
CA ALA A 138 10.02 -19.73 7.32
C ALA A 138 9.37 -19.66 8.71
N GLU A 139 9.43 -18.49 9.37
CA GLU A 139 8.73 -18.22 10.64
C GLU A 139 7.22 -18.43 10.51
N ALA A 140 6.63 -17.91 9.43
CA ALA A 140 5.23 -18.07 9.11
C ALA A 140 4.80 -19.55 8.92
N PHE A 141 5.65 -20.39 8.33
CA PHE A 141 5.41 -21.83 8.21
C PHE A 141 5.58 -22.54 9.56
N ALA A 142 6.65 -22.24 10.29
CA ALA A 142 6.93 -22.82 11.59
C ALA A 142 5.85 -22.50 12.64
N HIS A 143 5.22 -21.33 12.54
CA HIS A 143 4.10 -20.97 13.41
C HIS A 143 2.79 -21.68 13.04
N ARG A 144 2.57 -22.00 11.76
CA ARG A 144 1.29 -22.54 11.26
C ARG A 144 1.20 -24.06 11.27
N TYR A 145 2.33 -24.76 11.20
CA TYR A 145 2.35 -26.20 10.97
C TYR A 145 3.13 -26.92 12.07
N SER A 146 2.67 -28.12 12.41
CA SER A 146 3.38 -29.04 13.28
C SER A 146 4.65 -29.59 12.62
N ALA A 147 5.54 -30.18 13.42
CA ALA A 147 6.76 -30.81 12.93
C ALA A 147 6.48 -31.88 11.85
N THR A 148 5.45 -32.71 12.05
CA THR A 148 5.07 -33.76 11.11
C THR A 148 4.55 -33.19 9.79
N GLU A 149 3.74 -32.13 9.83
CA GLU A 149 3.24 -31.46 8.62
C GLU A 149 4.38 -30.78 7.85
N LEU A 150 5.32 -30.12 8.54
CA LEU A 150 6.51 -29.56 7.91
C LEU A 150 7.37 -30.64 7.24
N ASP A 151 7.53 -31.81 7.87
CA ASP A 151 8.26 -32.93 7.26
C ASP A 151 7.54 -33.46 6.00
N GLN A 152 6.21 -33.54 6.01
CA GLN A 152 5.40 -33.95 4.86
C GLN A 152 5.46 -32.94 3.72
N ILE A 153 5.32 -31.65 4.01
CA ILE A 153 5.44 -30.56 3.03
C ILE A 153 6.85 -30.58 2.43
N GLY A 154 7.88 -30.68 3.28
CA GLY A 154 9.27 -30.77 2.84
C GLY A 154 9.53 -32.00 1.97
N ALA A 155 8.95 -33.16 2.29
CA ALA A 155 9.06 -34.38 1.48
C ALA A 155 8.41 -34.20 0.10
N PHE A 156 7.22 -33.59 0.05
CA PHE A 156 6.55 -33.27 -1.21
C PHE A 156 7.40 -32.32 -2.07
N LEU A 157 7.88 -31.21 -1.49
CA LEU A 157 8.67 -30.19 -2.20
C LEU A 157 10.02 -30.71 -2.72
N LYS A 158 10.55 -31.80 -2.13
CA LYS A 158 11.74 -32.49 -2.65
C LYS A 158 11.48 -33.30 -3.92
N THR A 159 10.22 -33.62 -4.24
CA THR A 159 9.89 -34.29 -5.50
C THR A 159 10.05 -33.30 -6.68
N PRO A 160 10.30 -33.78 -7.92
CA PRO A 160 10.40 -32.89 -9.08
C PRO A 160 9.14 -32.03 -9.30
N VAL A 161 7.95 -32.61 -9.04
CA VAL A 161 6.68 -31.88 -9.15
C VAL A 161 6.52 -30.87 -8.03
N GLY A 162 6.86 -31.24 -6.79
CA GLY A 162 6.78 -30.33 -5.65
C GLY A 162 7.75 -29.16 -5.76
N ALA A 163 8.97 -29.39 -6.25
CA ALA A 163 9.94 -28.32 -6.49
C ALA A 163 9.42 -27.33 -7.54
N LYS A 164 8.85 -27.82 -8.65
CA LYS A 164 8.21 -26.97 -9.66
C LYS A 164 7.00 -26.23 -9.10
N PHE A 165 6.17 -26.89 -8.31
CA PHE A 165 5.01 -26.30 -7.67
C PHE A 165 5.41 -25.15 -6.72
N GLY A 166 6.38 -25.39 -5.83
CA GLY A 166 6.82 -24.38 -4.87
C GLY A 166 7.48 -23.18 -5.55
N ALA A 167 8.43 -23.41 -6.45
CA ALA A 167 9.13 -22.31 -7.13
C ALA A 167 8.19 -21.47 -8.01
N GLY A 168 7.19 -22.09 -8.65
CA GLY A 168 6.18 -21.41 -9.45
C GLY A 168 5.03 -20.81 -8.64
N PHE A 169 4.95 -21.04 -7.33
CA PHE A 169 3.80 -20.63 -6.53
C PHE A 169 3.61 -19.11 -6.52
N MET A 170 4.70 -18.35 -6.35
CA MET A 170 4.66 -16.89 -6.38
C MET A 170 4.34 -16.34 -7.77
N GLU A 171 4.70 -17.07 -8.83
CA GLU A 171 4.44 -16.67 -10.22
C GLU A 171 2.94 -16.73 -10.57
N LEU A 172 2.15 -17.53 -9.86
CA LEU A 172 0.70 -17.62 -10.07
C LEU A 172 -0.02 -16.28 -9.89
N ALA A 173 0.47 -15.42 -8.99
CA ALA A 173 -0.08 -14.08 -8.80
C ALA A 173 0.14 -13.16 -10.01
N ALA A 174 1.20 -13.42 -10.78
CA ALA A 174 1.54 -12.72 -12.01
C ALA A 174 1.01 -13.43 -13.27
N ASP A 175 0.30 -14.55 -13.12
CA ASP A 175 -0.16 -15.36 -14.24
C ASP A 175 -1.20 -14.61 -15.08
N PRO A 176 -1.04 -14.53 -16.42
CA PRO A 176 -1.97 -13.82 -17.29
C PRO A 176 -3.41 -14.32 -17.25
N HIS A 177 -3.64 -15.61 -16.99
CA HIS A 177 -4.99 -16.16 -16.86
C HIS A 177 -5.65 -15.70 -15.56
N TYR A 178 -4.89 -15.60 -14.46
CA TYR A 178 -5.39 -15.05 -13.20
C TYR A 178 -5.65 -13.55 -13.31
N ILE A 179 -4.66 -12.77 -13.75
CA ILE A 179 -4.79 -11.31 -13.93
C ILE A 179 -5.91 -10.99 -14.92
N GLY A 180 -6.01 -11.72 -16.03
CA GLY A 180 -7.04 -11.50 -17.04
C GLY A 180 -8.46 -11.75 -16.52
N ARG A 181 -8.64 -12.60 -15.50
CA ARG A 181 -9.93 -12.74 -14.80
C ARG A 181 -10.19 -11.56 -13.88
N MET A 182 -9.19 -11.13 -13.10
CA MET A 182 -9.31 -9.97 -12.21
C MET A 182 -9.65 -8.68 -12.95
N GLN A 183 -9.03 -8.45 -14.12
CA GLN A 183 -9.32 -7.28 -14.97
C GLN A 183 -10.78 -7.21 -15.42
N LYS A 184 -11.46 -8.35 -15.58
CA LYS A 184 -12.87 -8.41 -15.96
C LYS A 184 -13.82 -8.03 -14.82
N ILE A 185 -13.37 -8.10 -13.58
CA ILE A 185 -14.17 -7.74 -12.40
C ILE A 185 -14.20 -6.22 -12.19
N MET A 186 -13.17 -5.49 -12.65
CA MET A 186 -13.08 -4.04 -12.44
C MET A 186 -14.30 -3.24 -12.95
N PRO A 187 -14.83 -3.50 -14.17
CA PRO A 187 -16.05 -2.84 -14.64
C PRO A 187 -17.29 -3.18 -13.78
N GLU A 188 -17.44 -4.44 -13.37
CA GLU A 188 -18.55 -4.88 -12.52
C GLU A 188 -18.49 -4.20 -11.15
N MET A 189 -17.29 -4.05 -10.58
CA MET A 189 -17.08 -3.30 -9.35
C MET A 189 -17.51 -1.84 -9.49
N MET A 190 -17.18 -1.16 -10.60
CA MET A 190 -17.63 0.21 -10.87
C MET A 190 -19.15 0.31 -11.03
N GLN A 191 -19.78 -0.69 -11.64
CA GLN A 191 -21.25 -0.76 -11.74
C GLN A 191 -21.92 -1.00 -10.40
N ALA A 192 -21.26 -1.70 -9.47
CA ALA A 192 -21.76 -1.96 -8.12
C ALA A 192 -21.59 -0.78 -7.15
N MET A 193 -20.69 0.18 -7.45
CA MET A 193 -20.39 1.32 -6.56
C MET A 193 -21.61 2.10 -6.08
N PRO A 194 -22.63 2.43 -6.92
CA PRO A 194 -23.80 3.16 -6.46
C PRO A 194 -24.58 2.42 -5.36
N GLU A 195 -24.75 1.10 -5.49
CA GLU A 195 -25.47 0.30 -4.49
C GLU A 195 -24.64 0.16 -3.20
N ILE A 196 -23.32 -0.01 -3.32
CA ILE A 196 -22.40 0.01 -2.18
C ILE A 196 -22.49 1.34 -1.41
N MET A 197 -22.50 2.47 -2.12
CA MET A 197 -22.63 3.80 -1.53
C MET A 197 -23.99 3.99 -0.86
N LYS A 198 -25.08 3.50 -1.47
CA LYS A 198 -26.42 3.55 -0.87
C LYS A 198 -26.49 2.74 0.43
N SER A 199 -25.90 1.56 0.46
CA SER A 199 -25.80 0.73 1.68
C SER A 199 -25.02 1.48 2.78
N SER A 200 -23.89 2.08 2.43
CA SER A 200 -23.09 2.87 3.37
C SER A 200 -23.85 4.11 3.89
N ALA A 201 -24.58 4.82 3.02
CA ALA A 201 -25.42 5.95 3.40
C ALA A 201 -26.53 5.56 4.38
N ALA A 202 -27.14 4.37 4.21
CA ALA A 202 -28.16 3.86 5.12
C ALA A 202 -27.61 3.57 6.52
N GLU A 203 -26.39 3.03 6.62
CA GLU A 203 -25.72 2.82 7.91
C GLU A 203 -25.29 4.16 8.54
N LEU A 204 -24.75 5.09 7.75
CA LEU A 204 -24.39 6.43 8.24
C LEU A 204 -25.60 7.21 8.76
N ALA A 205 -26.79 7.02 8.16
CA ALA A 205 -28.03 7.65 8.63
C ALA A 205 -28.48 7.16 10.01
N LYS A 206 -27.98 6.02 10.50
CA LYS A 206 -28.23 5.51 11.86
C LYS A 206 -27.34 6.18 12.90
N LEU A 207 -26.23 6.79 12.48
CA LEU A 207 -25.34 7.51 13.38
C LEU A 207 -25.94 8.89 13.73
N PRO A 208 -25.68 9.42 14.94
CA PRO A 208 -25.98 10.80 15.24
C PRO A 208 -25.34 11.73 14.21
N LYS A 209 -26.02 12.82 13.87
CA LYS A 209 -25.46 13.83 12.97
C LYS A 209 -24.08 14.27 13.50
N PRO A 210 -23.09 14.49 12.61
CA PRO A 210 -21.81 15.06 13.02
C PRO A 210 -22.03 16.34 13.83
N ARG A 211 -21.33 16.46 14.97
CA ARG A 211 -21.35 17.67 15.78
C ARG A 211 -20.82 18.84 14.95
N THR A 212 -21.51 19.96 15.00
CA THR A 212 -21.04 21.22 14.42
C THR A 212 -20.12 21.95 15.39
N TYR A 213 -19.40 22.98 14.93
CA TYR A 213 -18.54 23.81 15.77
C TYR A 213 -19.26 24.40 17.00
N ASN A 214 -20.57 24.67 16.89
CA ASN A 214 -21.39 25.20 17.97
C ASN A 214 -21.74 24.14 19.03
N ASP A 215 -21.71 22.86 18.65
CA ASP A 215 -21.95 21.73 19.55
C ASP A 215 -20.71 21.36 20.36
N LEU A 216 -19.56 21.98 20.09
CA LEU A 216 -18.30 21.77 20.79
C LEU A 216 -18.24 22.59 22.10
N THR A 217 -17.58 22.05 23.12
CA THR A 217 -17.22 22.81 24.32
C THR A 217 -16.07 23.77 24.04
N LYS A 218 -15.80 24.72 24.95
CA LYS A 218 -14.67 25.66 24.80
C LYS A 218 -13.32 24.92 24.70
N ALA A 219 -13.09 23.92 25.54
CA ALA A 219 -11.88 23.12 25.52
C ALA A 219 -11.72 22.32 24.21
N GLU A 220 -12.82 21.77 23.68
CA GLU A 220 -12.80 21.07 22.38
C GLU A 220 -12.50 22.03 21.21
N ARG A 221 -13.03 23.26 21.23
CA ARG A 221 -12.72 24.29 20.22
C ARG A 221 -11.27 24.75 20.27
N GLU A 222 -10.73 24.94 21.47
CA GLU A 222 -9.32 25.30 21.67
C GLU A 222 -8.40 24.17 21.17
N ARG A 223 -8.75 22.92 21.48
CA ARG A 223 -8.05 21.74 20.94
C ARG A 223 -8.14 21.65 19.42
N LEU A 224 -9.31 21.88 18.83
CA LEU A 224 -9.51 21.86 17.38
C LEU A 224 -8.71 22.97 16.68
N THR A 225 -8.65 24.17 17.27
CA THR A 225 -7.85 25.30 16.76
C THR A 225 -6.36 25.01 16.83
N ALA A 226 -5.89 24.41 17.93
CA ALA A 226 -4.49 24.00 18.08
C ALA A 226 -4.09 22.94 17.06
N LEU A 227 -4.98 21.99 16.73
CA LEU A 227 -4.74 20.98 15.70
C LEU A 227 -4.72 21.54 14.28
N LEU A 228 -5.60 22.49 13.96
CA LEU A 228 -5.70 23.07 12.62
C LEU A 228 -4.66 24.16 12.35
N GLY A 229 -4.01 24.70 13.39
CA GLY A 229 -3.04 25.81 13.27
C GLY A 229 -3.66 27.11 12.74
N ALA A 230 -4.98 27.17 12.63
CA ALA A 230 -5.78 28.28 12.14
C ALA A 230 -7.12 28.31 12.88
N ASP A 231 -7.81 29.45 12.83
CA ASP A 231 -9.13 29.62 13.48
C ASP A 231 -10.10 28.53 13.02
N ALA A 232 -10.46 27.62 13.93
CA ALA A 232 -11.31 26.47 13.66
C ALA A 232 -12.72 26.87 13.19
N LYS A 233 -13.13 28.12 13.42
CA LYS A 233 -14.39 28.67 12.90
C LYS A 233 -14.36 28.89 11.38
N LYS A 234 -13.18 28.98 10.76
CA LYS A 234 -13.01 29.19 9.30
C LYS A 234 -12.85 27.90 8.51
N ALA A 235 -12.72 26.76 9.18
CA ALA A 235 -12.51 25.44 8.59
C ALA A 235 -13.81 24.60 8.47
N HIS A 236 -14.92 25.14 8.96
CA HIS A 236 -16.26 24.55 8.92
C HIS A 236 -17.20 25.33 8.01
#